data_AF-A0A832YR66-F1
#
_entry.id   AF-A0A832YR66-F1
#
_cell.length_a   1.000
_cell.length_b   1.000
_cell.length_c   1.000
_cell.angle_alpha   90.00
_cell.angle_beta   90.00
_cell.angle_gamma   90.00
#
_symmetry.space_group_name_H-M   'P 1'
#
loop_
_entity.id
_entity.type
_entity.pdbx_description
1 polymer ?
#
loop_
_entity_poly.entity_id
_entity_poly.type
_entity_poly.pdbx_seq_one_letter_code
_entity_poly.pdbx_strand_id
1 'polypeptide(L)'
;MFLKKRHLEILKLISKNIHNEELIKSKLPEEFNIRISELFILGFVELTGNDIIFTNVGKKMAELVENLPVEDIPDVFLNSEIIKIMDLLDKTGYVPEDWKNLLVERHLADSNGLTDVGKGILEVYKESHPVVYLTPDILDFVRNMPKIGLYDELITYKNTKKQGDNVLNALQAMRLLNISPKTEEGKAFATTKALNEVLKIASMVPRLSRVLILRKENLEALKGGHYSEEMIDSGFCTEEEITELGHSMINTYNEIGKECKEITPIYILEEEIKVLKTIEIIKEKYETNPEILPTYKEIKKRS
;
A
#
# COMPACT_ATOMS: atom_id res chain seq x y z
N MET A 1 -1.45 0.78 0.77
CA MET A 1 -1.93 2.07 0.22
C MET A 1 -0.94 2.55 -0.80
N PHE A 2 -1.42 3.14 -1.90
CA PHE A 2 -0.58 3.73 -2.94
C PHE A 2 -1.22 5.02 -3.42
N LEU A 3 -0.50 6.15 -3.34
CA LEU A 3 -0.95 7.44 -3.85
C LEU A 3 0.16 8.14 -4.61
N LYS A 4 -0.12 8.59 -5.83
CA LYS A 4 0.66 9.57 -6.56
C LYS A 4 0.20 11.00 -6.32
N LYS A 5 1.06 11.95 -6.67
CA LYS A 5 0.76 13.38 -6.79
C LYS A 5 -0.57 13.64 -7.51
N ARG A 6 -0.78 12.99 -8.66
CA ARG A 6 -2.01 13.10 -9.46
C ARG A 6 -3.28 12.72 -8.69
N HIS A 7 -3.22 11.78 -7.75
CA HIS A 7 -4.38 11.48 -6.91
C HIS A 7 -4.74 12.65 -6.01
N LEU A 8 -3.75 13.32 -5.42
CA LEU A 8 -4.01 14.46 -4.54
C LEU A 8 -4.63 15.62 -5.32
N GLU A 9 -4.18 15.84 -6.56
CA GLU A 9 -4.79 16.83 -7.46
C GLU A 9 -6.26 16.51 -7.76
N ILE A 10 -6.58 15.24 -8.02
CA ILE A 10 -7.96 14.78 -8.23
C ILE A 10 -8.79 15.00 -6.95
N LEU A 11 -8.30 14.57 -5.78
CA LEU A 11 -8.99 14.78 -4.49
C LEU A 11 -9.28 16.28 -4.27
N LYS A 12 -8.30 17.16 -4.50
CA LYS A 12 -8.48 18.61 -4.39
C LYS A 12 -9.52 19.18 -5.36
N LEU A 13 -9.61 18.66 -6.58
CA LEU A 13 -10.62 19.10 -7.53
C LEU A 13 -12.02 18.67 -7.12
N ILE A 14 -12.18 17.43 -6.63
CA ILE A 14 -13.46 16.94 -6.13
C ILE A 14 -13.93 17.78 -4.92
N SER A 15 -13.03 18.11 -3.99
CA SER A 15 -13.34 18.97 -2.82
C SER A 15 -13.81 20.38 -3.20
N LYS A 16 -13.48 20.87 -4.39
CA LYS A 16 -13.97 22.15 -4.92
C LYS A 16 -15.37 22.03 -5.56
N ASN A 17 -16.16 21.04 -5.14
CA ASN A 17 -17.50 20.69 -5.65
C ASN A 17 -17.54 20.32 -7.14
N ILE A 18 -16.45 19.78 -7.69
CA ILE A 18 -16.44 19.22 -9.04
C ILE A 18 -16.65 17.71 -8.92
N HIS A 19 -17.90 17.27 -8.94
CA HIS A 19 -18.25 15.84 -8.83
C HIS A 19 -18.35 15.14 -10.19
N ASN A 20 -18.38 15.89 -11.28
CA ASN A 20 -18.53 15.33 -12.63
C ASN A 20 -17.20 14.79 -13.16
N GLU A 21 -17.15 13.50 -13.47
CA GLU A 21 -15.96 12.78 -13.93
C GLU A 21 -15.33 13.41 -15.17
N GLU A 22 -16.13 13.63 -16.21
CA GLU A 22 -15.67 14.21 -17.49
C GLU A 22 -15.10 15.62 -17.31
N LEU A 23 -15.66 16.43 -16.41
CA LEU A 23 -15.12 17.75 -16.10
C LEU A 23 -13.75 17.67 -15.40
N ILE A 24 -13.55 16.73 -14.48
CA ILE A 24 -12.24 16.55 -13.82
C ILE A 24 -11.22 16.02 -14.82
N LYS A 25 -11.61 15.01 -15.61
CA LYS A 25 -10.80 14.43 -16.67
C LYS A 25 -10.37 15.45 -17.72
N SER A 26 -11.24 16.41 -18.07
CA SER A 26 -10.88 17.51 -18.98
C SER A 26 -9.74 18.40 -18.44
N LYS A 27 -9.64 18.52 -17.11
CA LYS A 27 -8.59 19.31 -16.44
C LYS A 27 -7.33 18.51 -16.18
N LEU A 28 -7.46 17.22 -15.90
CA LEU A 28 -6.36 16.30 -15.60
C LEU A 28 -6.48 15.03 -16.46
N PRO A 29 -6.26 15.09 -17.78
CA PRO A 29 -6.56 13.97 -18.68
C PRO A 29 -5.57 12.81 -18.56
N GLU A 30 -4.33 13.10 -18.19
CA GLU A 30 -3.26 12.11 -18.14
C GLU A 30 -3.52 11.05 -17.06
N GLU A 31 -3.59 9.80 -17.49
CA GLU A 31 -3.82 8.62 -16.64
C GLU A 31 -5.07 8.68 -15.77
N PHE A 32 -6.00 9.62 -16.01
CA PHE A 32 -7.15 9.89 -15.13
C PHE A 32 -7.93 8.63 -14.76
N ASN A 33 -8.30 7.81 -15.75
CA ASN A 33 -9.08 6.59 -15.55
C ASN A 33 -8.35 5.58 -14.64
N ILE A 34 -7.03 5.52 -14.71
CA ILE A 34 -6.21 4.66 -13.84
C ILE A 34 -6.24 5.23 -12.42
N ARG A 35 -6.03 6.53 -12.28
CA ARG A 35 -5.95 7.22 -10.98
C ARG A 35 -7.28 7.22 -10.23
N ILE A 36 -8.40 7.41 -10.94
CA ILE A 36 -9.71 7.33 -10.32
C ILE A 36 -10.05 5.88 -9.91
N SER A 37 -9.64 4.89 -10.70
CA SER A 37 -9.78 3.48 -10.32
C SER A 37 -8.95 3.14 -9.07
N GLU A 38 -7.71 3.64 -8.97
CA GLU A 38 -6.87 3.47 -7.77
C GLU A 38 -7.51 4.14 -6.53
N LEU A 39 -8.12 5.32 -6.67
CA LEU A 39 -8.89 5.99 -5.60
C LEU A 39 -10.14 5.21 -5.19
N PHE A 40 -10.84 4.60 -6.15
CA PHE A 40 -11.96 3.69 -5.89
C PHE A 40 -11.51 2.44 -5.13
N ILE A 41 -10.39 1.82 -5.55
CA ILE A 41 -9.80 0.66 -4.87
C ILE A 41 -9.44 0.99 -3.42
N LEU A 42 -8.91 2.18 -3.16
CA LEU A 42 -8.61 2.63 -1.79
C LEU A 42 -9.86 2.88 -0.93
N GLY A 43 -11.05 2.89 -1.54
CA GLY A 43 -12.32 3.20 -0.88
C GLY A 43 -12.47 4.68 -0.57
N PHE A 44 -11.79 5.57 -1.30
CA PHE A 44 -11.89 7.03 -1.09
C PHE A 44 -13.05 7.64 -1.89
N VAL A 45 -13.36 7.06 -3.04
CA VAL A 45 -14.45 7.52 -3.90
C VAL A 45 -15.36 6.37 -4.30
N GLU A 46 -16.62 6.69 -4.55
CA GLU A 46 -17.57 5.86 -5.26
C GLU A 46 -17.84 6.47 -6.63
N LEU A 47 -18.00 5.60 -7.63
CA LEU A 47 -18.29 5.98 -9.01
C LEU A 47 -19.75 5.59 -9.31
N THR A 48 -20.59 6.59 -9.52
CA THR A 48 -22.03 6.42 -9.78
C THR A 48 -22.38 7.12 -11.09
N GLY A 49 -22.46 6.35 -12.18
CA GLY A 49 -22.63 6.93 -13.51
C GLY A 49 -21.44 7.80 -13.89
N ASN A 50 -21.66 9.11 -14.02
CA ASN A 50 -20.62 10.10 -14.33
C ASN A 50 -20.24 10.96 -13.12
N ASP A 51 -20.74 10.60 -11.93
CA ASP A 51 -20.48 11.31 -10.69
C ASP A 51 -19.46 10.56 -9.82
N ILE A 52 -18.55 11.33 -9.23
CA ILE A 52 -17.54 10.89 -8.28
C ILE A 52 -17.91 11.43 -6.89
N ILE A 53 -18.22 10.52 -5.98
CA ILE A 53 -18.70 10.84 -4.63
C ILE A 53 -17.64 10.43 -3.62
N PHE A 54 -17.30 11.31 -2.69
CA PHE A 54 -16.40 10.93 -1.59
C PHE A 54 -17.09 10.01 -0.58
N THR A 55 -16.40 8.94 -0.20
CA THR A 55 -16.69 8.21 1.03
C THR A 55 -16.28 9.05 2.25
N ASN A 56 -16.68 8.63 3.45
CA ASN A 56 -16.26 9.31 4.68
C ASN A 56 -14.73 9.36 4.83
N VAL A 57 -14.06 8.27 4.47
CA VAL A 57 -12.59 8.17 4.50
C VAL A 57 -11.97 9.06 3.41
N GLY A 58 -12.59 9.13 2.23
CA GLY A 58 -12.18 10.03 1.15
C GLY A 58 -12.26 11.50 1.54
N LYS A 59 -13.32 11.92 2.24
CA LYS A 59 -13.45 13.30 2.77
C LYS A 59 -12.33 13.62 3.74
N LYS A 60 -12.07 12.74 4.71
CA LYS A 60 -10.97 12.89 5.68
C LYS A 60 -9.61 13.00 4.98
N MET A 61 -9.36 12.15 3.97
CA MET A 61 -8.15 12.23 3.16
C MET A 61 -8.06 13.57 2.41
N ALA A 62 -9.17 14.04 1.82
CA ALA A 62 -9.19 15.26 1.03
C ALA A 62 -8.95 16.51 1.90
N GLU A 63 -9.49 16.55 3.12
CA GLU A 63 -9.22 17.59 4.13
C GLU A 63 -7.73 17.63 4.51
N LEU A 64 -7.12 16.47 4.77
CA LEU A 64 -5.70 16.37 5.14
C LEU A 64 -4.77 16.91 4.05
N VAL A 65 -5.13 16.73 2.78
CA VAL A 65 -4.27 17.14 1.65
C VAL A 65 -4.62 18.50 1.08
N GLU A 66 -5.69 19.15 1.53
CA GLU A 66 -6.19 20.42 0.97
C GLU A 66 -5.09 21.49 0.87
N ASN A 67 -4.35 21.67 1.96
CA ASN A 67 -3.29 22.67 2.09
C ASN A 67 -1.89 22.16 1.74
N LEU A 68 -1.75 20.89 1.36
CA LEU A 68 -0.45 20.31 1.03
C LEU A 68 0.06 20.89 -0.30
N PRO A 69 1.30 21.40 -0.40
CA PRO A 69 1.84 21.90 -1.66
C PRO A 69 2.17 20.72 -2.59
N VAL A 70 1.20 20.33 -3.41
CA VAL A 70 1.28 19.15 -4.29
C VAL A 70 2.37 19.35 -5.36
N GLU A 71 2.72 20.58 -5.66
CA GLU A 71 3.79 20.97 -6.56
C GLU A 71 5.16 20.46 -6.09
N ASP A 72 5.40 20.47 -4.77
CA ASP A 72 6.71 20.27 -4.14
C ASP A 72 6.98 18.82 -3.69
N ILE A 73 6.01 17.92 -3.84
CA ILE A 73 6.14 16.51 -3.44
C ILE A 73 6.61 15.60 -4.60
N PRO A 74 7.23 14.45 -4.29
CA PRO A 74 7.56 13.42 -5.28
C PRO A 74 6.32 12.87 -6.01
N ASP A 75 6.50 12.36 -7.25
CA ASP A 75 5.40 11.74 -8.03
C ASP A 75 4.69 10.63 -7.24
N VAL A 76 5.46 9.74 -6.61
CA VAL A 76 4.92 8.76 -5.66
C VAL A 76 4.91 9.38 -4.26
N PHE A 77 3.73 9.83 -3.87
CA PHE A 77 3.48 10.44 -2.57
C PHE A 77 3.43 9.38 -1.46
N LEU A 78 2.62 8.33 -1.60
CA LEU A 78 2.55 7.22 -0.65
C LEU A 78 2.66 5.88 -1.38
N ASN A 79 3.36 4.95 -0.76
CA ASN A 79 3.37 3.54 -1.12
C ASN A 79 3.47 2.72 0.17
N SER A 80 3.53 1.39 0.08
CA SER A 80 3.66 0.55 1.28
C SER A 80 4.94 0.82 2.09
N GLU A 81 6.03 1.22 1.44
CA GLU A 81 7.30 1.57 2.09
C GLU A 81 7.14 2.83 2.95
N ILE A 82 6.57 3.90 2.40
CA ILE A 82 6.36 5.17 3.12
C ILE A 82 5.43 4.95 4.32
N ILE A 83 4.34 4.21 4.14
CA ILE A 83 3.43 3.85 5.24
C ILE A 83 4.18 3.07 6.32
N LYS A 84 5.10 2.16 5.94
CA LYS A 84 5.86 1.40 6.92
C LYS A 84 6.86 2.27 7.69
N ILE A 85 7.51 3.22 7.03
CA ILE A 85 8.41 4.18 7.69
C ILE A 85 7.61 5.05 8.66
N MET A 86 6.44 5.55 8.26
CA MET A 86 5.56 6.33 9.14
C MET A 86 5.11 5.53 10.37
N ASP A 87 4.65 4.29 10.17
CA ASP A 87 4.24 3.37 11.24
C ASP A 87 5.37 3.11 12.24
N LEU A 88 6.60 2.93 11.75
CA LEU A 88 7.78 2.79 12.61
C LEU A 88 8.04 4.06 13.41
N LEU A 89 8.07 5.22 12.76
CA LEU A 89 8.31 6.51 13.43
C LEU A 89 7.24 6.81 14.49
N ASP A 90 5.96 6.54 14.22
CA ASP A 90 4.84 6.70 15.15
C ASP A 90 5.02 5.84 16.41
N LYS A 91 5.50 4.60 16.24
CA LYS A 91 5.63 3.62 17.33
C LYS A 91 6.91 3.75 18.14
N THR A 92 8.04 3.98 17.49
CA THR A 92 9.37 3.95 18.12
C THR A 92 9.90 5.35 18.42
N GLY A 93 9.36 6.39 17.79
CA GLY A 93 9.92 7.74 17.80
C GLY A 93 11.22 7.87 16.99
N TYR A 94 11.63 6.82 16.27
CA TYR A 94 12.91 6.79 15.55
C TYR A 94 12.85 6.00 14.24
N VAL A 95 13.39 6.61 13.18
CA VAL A 95 13.76 5.95 11.92
C VAL A 95 15.12 6.51 11.46
N PRO A 96 15.90 5.76 10.65
CA PRO A 96 17.12 6.27 10.04
C PRO A 96 16.90 7.60 9.30
N GLU A 97 17.92 8.47 9.30
CA GLU A 97 17.82 9.82 8.73
C GLU A 97 17.42 9.81 7.24
N ASP A 98 17.93 8.87 6.45
CA ASP A 98 17.56 8.72 5.04
C ASP A 98 16.05 8.44 4.88
N TRP A 99 15.47 7.64 5.77
CA TRP A 99 14.03 7.36 5.77
C TRP A 99 13.22 8.55 6.30
N LYS A 100 13.76 9.28 7.29
CA LYS A 100 13.14 10.52 7.79
C LYS A 100 13.08 11.57 6.67
N ASN A 101 14.14 11.73 5.89
CA ASN A 101 14.19 12.64 4.75
C ASN A 101 13.11 12.33 3.71
N LEU A 102 12.81 11.05 3.45
CA LEU A 102 11.68 10.64 2.60
C LEU A 102 10.32 11.11 3.14
N LEU A 103 10.14 11.18 4.46
CA LEU A 103 8.90 11.69 5.05
C LEU A 103 8.85 13.23 5.01
N VAL A 104 9.99 13.89 5.26
CA VAL A 104 10.11 15.36 5.23
C VAL A 104 9.84 15.91 3.83
N GLU A 105 10.39 15.31 2.77
CA GLU A 105 10.13 15.73 1.37
C GLU A 105 8.66 15.59 0.96
N ARG A 106 7.87 14.83 1.74
CA ARG A 106 6.43 14.62 1.54
C ARG A 106 5.59 15.44 2.53
N HIS A 107 6.20 16.26 3.37
CA HIS A 107 5.52 16.98 4.47
C HIS A 107 4.83 16.06 5.50
N LEU A 108 5.26 14.80 5.61
CA LEU A 108 4.70 13.80 6.52
C LEU A 108 5.40 13.76 7.88
N ALA A 109 6.61 14.32 7.96
CA ALA A 109 7.39 14.43 9.19
C ALA A 109 8.17 15.75 9.26
N ASP A 110 8.54 16.15 10.47
CA ASP A 110 9.40 17.27 10.78
C ASP A 110 10.43 16.91 11.87
N SER A 111 11.04 17.92 12.51
CA SER A 111 12.01 17.71 13.59
C SER A 111 11.42 16.96 14.80
N ASN A 112 10.11 17.05 15.02
CA ASN A 112 9.39 16.53 16.18
C ASN A 112 8.72 15.16 15.93
N GLY A 113 8.84 14.60 14.72
CA GLY A 113 8.24 13.32 14.34
C GLY A 113 7.23 13.48 13.21
N LEU A 114 6.13 12.73 13.23
CA LEU A 114 5.07 12.85 12.23
C LEU A 114 4.31 14.18 12.39
N THR A 115 4.07 14.86 11.27
CA THR A 115 3.19 16.04 11.20
C THR A 115 1.73 15.63 11.40
N ASP A 116 0.82 16.61 11.57
CA ASP A 116 -0.62 16.33 11.65
C ASP A 116 -1.14 15.64 10.37
N VAL A 117 -0.61 16.04 9.20
CA VAL A 117 -0.89 15.36 7.92
C VAL A 117 -0.39 13.91 7.95
N GLY A 118 0.83 13.69 8.44
CA GLY A 118 1.39 12.33 8.58
C GLY A 118 0.55 11.45 9.50
N LYS A 119 0.18 11.94 10.69
CA LYS A 119 -0.67 11.22 11.64
C LYS A 119 -2.05 10.93 11.07
N GLY A 120 -2.69 11.93 10.46
CA GLY A 120 -4.00 11.78 9.84
C GLY A 120 -4.00 10.77 8.68
N ILE A 121 -2.95 10.75 7.85
CA ILE A 121 -2.81 9.76 6.78
C ILE A 121 -2.64 8.35 7.36
N LEU A 122 -1.86 8.19 8.43
CA LEU A 122 -1.69 6.89 9.08
C LEU A 122 -3.00 6.40 9.70
N GLU A 123 -3.80 7.31 10.26
CA GLU A 123 -5.16 7.02 10.76
C GLU A 123 -6.08 6.61 9.62
N VAL A 124 -6.12 7.37 8.50
CA VAL A 124 -6.85 7.01 7.28
C VAL A 124 -6.41 5.65 6.76
N TYR A 125 -5.12 5.32 6.81
CA TYR A 125 -4.63 3.99 6.47
C TYR A 125 -5.18 2.90 7.40
N LYS A 126 -5.20 3.13 8.72
CA LYS A 126 -5.74 2.14 9.68
C LYS A 126 -7.26 1.96 9.52
N GLU A 127 -8.00 3.05 9.28
CA GLU A 127 -9.46 3.04 9.13
C GLU A 127 -9.95 2.59 7.74
N SER A 128 -9.18 2.88 6.69
CA SER A 128 -9.55 2.50 5.32
C SER A 128 -9.55 0.99 5.15
N HIS A 129 -10.60 0.49 4.51
CA HIS A 129 -10.67 -0.88 4.07
C HIS A 129 -10.77 -0.90 2.53
N PRO A 130 -9.67 -1.26 1.82
CA PRO A 130 -9.67 -1.29 0.37
C PRO A 130 -10.73 -2.22 -0.21
N VAL A 131 -11.30 -1.83 -1.35
CA VAL A 131 -12.20 -2.67 -2.14
C VAL A 131 -11.39 -3.82 -2.75
N VAL A 132 -11.94 -5.04 -2.75
CA VAL A 132 -11.34 -6.14 -3.53
C VAL A 132 -11.69 -5.90 -5.00
N TYR A 133 -10.70 -5.56 -5.81
CA TYR A 133 -10.86 -5.21 -7.22
C TYR A 133 -9.90 -6.06 -8.07
N LEU A 134 -10.42 -7.12 -8.67
CA LEU A 134 -9.62 -8.10 -9.40
C LEU A 134 -9.97 -8.04 -10.89
N THR A 135 -9.06 -7.47 -11.68
CA THR A 135 -9.14 -7.48 -13.14
C THR A 135 -8.51 -8.75 -13.71
N PRO A 136 -8.81 -9.10 -14.97
CA PRO A 136 -8.12 -10.20 -15.65
C PRO A 136 -6.59 -10.05 -15.64
N ASP A 137 -6.07 -8.82 -15.83
CA ASP A 137 -4.63 -8.55 -15.80
C ASP A 137 -4.01 -8.77 -14.42
N ILE A 138 -4.70 -8.36 -13.34
CA ILE A 138 -4.27 -8.61 -11.97
C ILE A 138 -4.21 -10.11 -11.71
N LEU A 139 -5.27 -10.85 -12.06
CA LEU A 139 -5.32 -12.30 -11.86
C LEU A 139 -4.24 -13.04 -12.66
N ASP A 140 -3.99 -12.65 -13.91
CA ASP A 140 -2.94 -13.25 -14.72
C ASP A 140 -1.54 -12.98 -14.15
N PHE A 141 -1.30 -11.74 -13.71
CA PHE A 141 -0.04 -11.35 -13.11
C PHE A 141 0.27 -12.13 -11.82
N VAL A 142 -0.71 -12.22 -10.91
CA VAL A 142 -0.49 -12.82 -9.58
C VAL A 142 -0.27 -14.33 -9.64
N ARG A 143 -0.79 -15.05 -10.64
CA ARG A 143 -0.62 -16.51 -10.78
C ARG A 143 0.84 -16.94 -10.71
N ASN A 144 1.71 -16.23 -11.41
CA ASN A 144 3.11 -16.61 -11.56
C ASN A 144 4.09 -15.58 -10.98
N MET A 145 3.61 -14.51 -10.33
CA MET A 145 4.51 -13.57 -9.67
C MET A 145 5.26 -14.24 -8.50
N PRO A 146 6.55 -13.92 -8.28
CA PRO A 146 7.24 -14.33 -7.07
C PRO A 146 6.54 -13.75 -5.84
N LYS A 147 6.62 -14.45 -4.70
CA LYS A 147 5.87 -14.11 -3.47
C LYS A 147 6.70 -13.32 -2.46
N ILE A 148 8.02 -13.45 -2.55
CA ILE A 148 9.01 -12.74 -1.77
C ILE A 148 10.28 -12.62 -2.62
N GLY A 149 11.03 -11.54 -2.47
CA GLY A 149 12.27 -11.32 -3.20
C GLY A 149 12.68 -9.86 -3.19
N LEU A 150 13.59 -9.49 -4.08
CA LEU A 150 13.97 -8.10 -4.29
C LEU A 150 12.94 -7.40 -5.17
N TYR A 151 12.64 -6.14 -4.88
CA TYR A 151 11.64 -5.38 -5.62
C TYR A 151 12.02 -5.20 -7.09
N ASP A 152 13.32 -5.12 -7.41
CA ASP A 152 13.82 -5.06 -8.78
C ASP A 152 13.56 -6.36 -9.56
N GLU A 153 13.54 -7.52 -8.89
CA GLU A 153 13.13 -8.79 -9.50
C GLU A 153 11.65 -8.76 -9.86
N LEU A 154 10.80 -8.18 -9.00
CA LEU A 154 9.37 -8.02 -9.28
C LEU A 154 9.12 -7.05 -10.44
N ILE A 155 9.86 -5.94 -10.50
CA ILE A 155 9.81 -5.00 -11.63
C ILE A 155 10.23 -5.70 -12.92
N THR A 156 11.33 -6.47 -12.86
CA THR A 156 11.83 -7.24 -14.01
C THR A 156 10.76 -8.24 -14.47
N TYR A 157 10.19 -9.01 -13.56
CA TYR A 157 9.11 -9.94 -13.86
C TYR A 157 7.92 -9.24 -14.54
N LYS A 158 7.43 -8.12 -13.98
CA LYS A 158 6.38 -7.30 -14.58
C LYS A 158 6.71 -6.85 -16.01
N ASN A 159 7.93 -6.38 -16.23
CA ASN A 159 8.38 -5.92 -17.55
C ASN A 159 8.47 -7.08 -18.56
N THR A 160 8.91 -8.27 -18.14
CA THR A 160 8.92 -9.46 -19.04
C THR A 160 7.52 -9.88 -19.47
N LYS A 161 6.51 -9.63 -18.63
CA LYS A 161 5.09 -9.87 -18.93
C LYS A 161 4.42 -8.72 -19.68
N LYS A 162 5.16 -7.64 -20.00
CA LYS A 162 4.65 -6.40 -20.62
C LYS A 162 3.47 -5.79 -19.86
N GLN A 163 3.45 -5.98 -18.54
CA GLN A 163 2.42 -5.44 -17.67
C GLN A 163 2.78 -4.01 -17.26
N GLY A 164 1.77 -3.13 -17.22
CA GLY A 164 1.95 -1.75 -16.77
C GLY A 164 2.18 -1.65 -15.27
N ASP A 165 2.68 -0.50 -14.80
CA ASP A 165 2.92 -0.25 -13.38
C ASP A 165 1.62 -0.23 -12.56
N ASN A 166 0.49 0.01 -13.22
CA ASN A 166 -0.85 -0.03 -12.65
C ASN A 166 -1.15 -1.35 -11.91
N VAL A 167 -0.60 -2.48 -12.36
CA VAL A 167 -0.81 -3.76 -11.67
C VAL A 167 -0.15 -3.75 -10.29
N LEU A 168 1.11 -3.30 -10.19
CA LEU A 168 1.80 -3.21 -8.89
C LEU A 168 1.17 -2.14 -7.98
N ASN A 169 0.70 -1.04 -8.56
CA ASN A 169 -0.01 0.01 -7.82
C ASN A 169 -1.32 -0.52 -7.25
N ALA A 170 -2.10 -1.25 -8.05
CA ALA A 170 -3.36 -1.85 -7.61
C ALA A 170 -3.13 -2.88 -6.51
N LEU A 171 -2.09 -3.72 -6.61
CA LEU A 171 -1.74 -4.66 -5.54
C LEU A 171 -1.36 -3.94 -4.24
N GLN A 172 -0.64 -2.82 -4.30
CA GLN A 172 -0.32 -2.01 -3.10
C GLN A 172 -1.55 -1.27 -2.56
N ALA A 173 -2.44 -0.79 -3.43
CA ALA A 173 -3.69 -0.13 -3.05
C ALA A 173 -4.62 -1.10 -2.30
N MET A 174 -4.77 -2.32 -2.81
CA MET A 174 -5.52 -3.42 -2.18
C MET A 174 -4.81 -4.06 -0.97
N ARG A 175 -3.57 -3.67 -0.65
CA ARG A 175 -2.73 -4.29 0.41
C ARG A 175 -2.44 -5.78 0.17
N LEU A 176 -2.28 -6.17 -1.08
CA LEU A 176 -1.83 -7.50 -1.49
C LEU A 176 -0.30 -7.60 -1.60
N LEU A 177 0.37 -6.45 -1.71
CA LEU A 177 1.81 -6.33 -1.88
C LEU A 177 2.38 -5.32 -0.87
N ASN A 178 3.41 -5.75 -0.14
CA ASN A 178 4.21 -4.91 0.73
C ASN A 178 5.62 -4.76 0.17
N ILE A 179 6.15 -3.55 0.23
CA ILE A 179 7.52 -3.18 -0.13
C ILE A 179 8.19 -2.67 1.14
N SER A 180 9.38 -3.17 1.43
CA SER A 180 10.18 -2.73 2.57
C SER A 180 10.74 -1.33 2.35
N PRO A 181 11.08 -0.61 3.43
CA PRO A 181 12.03 0.49 3.34
C PRO A 181 13.34 0.04 2.68
N LYS A 182 13.98 0.96 1.95
CA LYS A 182 15.27 0.71 1.30
C LYS A 182 16.37 0.43 2.32
N THR A 183 17.12 -0.65 2.09
CA THR A 183 18.39 -0.99 2.76
C THR A 183 19.55 -0.88 1.75
N GLU A 184 20.77 -1.18 2.18
CA GLU A 184 21.95 -1.23 1.31
C GLU A 184 21.79 -2.23 0.15
N GLU A 185 21.11 -3.35 0.39
CA GLU A 185 20.82 -4.39 -0.61
C GLU A 185 19.64 -4.04 -1.52
N GLY A 186 18.99 -2.89 -1.32
CA GLY A 186 17.84 -2.44 -2.10
C GLY A 186 16.53 -2.54 -1.34
N LYS A 187 15.42 -2.76 -2.06
CA LYS A 187 14.08 -2.93 -1.46
C LYS A 187 13.68 -4.38 -1.58
N ALA A 188 13.14 -4.97 -0.52
CA ALA A 188 12.49 -6.27 -0.57
C ALA A 188 10.99 -6.08 -0.81
N PHE A 189 10.33 -7.08 -1.37
CA PHE A 189 8.88 -7.16 -1.41
C PHE A 189 8.39 -8.48 -0.83
N ALA A 190 7.16 -8.46 -0.32
CA ALA A 190 6.47 -9.65 0.14
C ALA A 190 4.96 -9.52 -0.13
N THR A 191 4.34 -10.63 -0.51
CA THR A 191 2.89 -10.70 -0.69
C THR A 191 2.17 -10.96 0.63
N THR A 192 0.97 -10.40 0.80
CA THR A 192 0.19 -10.60 2.03
C THR A 192 -0.59 -11.91 2.02
N LYS A 193 -1.14 -12.32 3.18
CA LYS A 193 -2.01 -13.50 3.28
C LYS A 193 -3.24 -13.41 2.37
N ALA A 194 -3.78 -12.20 2.18
CA ALA A 194 -4.89 -11.95 1.27
C ALA A 194 -4.56 -12.37 -0.17
N LEU A 195 -3.31 -12.26 -0.61
CA LEU A 195 -2.93 -12.72 -1.96
C LEU A 195 -3.13 -14.23 -2.13
N ASN A 196 -2.98 -15.04 -1.07
CA ASN A 196 -3.22 -16.48 -1.17
C ASN A 196 -4.69 -16.80 -1.50
N GLU A 197 -5.63 -16.02 -0.97
CA GLU A 197 -7.04 -16.14 -1.33
C GLU A 197 -7.28 -15.66 -2.77
N VAL A 198 -6.60 -14.61 -3.22
CA VAL A 198 -6.62 -14.17 -4.62
C VAL A 198 -6.08 -15.25 -5.58
N LEU A 199 -5.08 -16.04 -5.17
CA LEU A 199 -4.58 -17.16 -5.99
C LEU A 199 -5.61 -18.29 -6.12
N LYS A 200 -6.40 -18.56 -5.07
CA LYS A 200 -7.54 -19.49 -5.16
C LYS A 200 -8.56 -18.98 -6.16
N ILE A 201 -8.93 -17.70 -6.07
CA ILE A 201 -9.83 -17.03 -7.04
C ILE A 201 -9.29 -17.15 -8.46
N ALA A 202 -8.00 -16.87 -8.66
CA ALA A 202 -7.34 -16.96 -9.97
C ALA A 202 -7.37 -18.38 -10.57
N SER A 203 -7.44 -19.41 -9.71
CA SER A 203 -7.53 -20.82 -10.11
C SER A 203 -8.97 -21.23 -10.43
N MET A 204 -9.95 -20.70 -9.70
CA MET A 204 -11.38 -20.94 -9.93
C MET A 204 -11.89 -20.25 -11.20
N VAL A 205 -11.33 -19.10 -11.53
CA VAL A 205 -11.74 -18.30 -12.69
C VAL A 205 -10.58 -18.17 -13.69
N PRO A 206 -10.24 -19.27 -14.42
CA PRO A 206 -9.09 -19.30 -15.31
C PRO A 206 -9.19 -18.25 -16.43
N ARG A 207 -10.42 -17.95 -16.88
CA ARG A 207 -10.74 -16.95 -17.91
C ARG A 207 -11.81 -16.01 -17.38
N LEU A 208 -11.36 -14.94 -16.73
CA LEU A 208 -12.25 -13.90 -16.24
C LEU A 208 -12.59 -12.93 -17.38
N SER A 209 -13.88 -12.78 -17.70
CA SER A 209 -14.36 -11.88 -18.76
C SER A 209 -14.70 -10.47 -18.28
N ARG A 210 -14.78 -10.26 -16.96
CA ARG A 210 -15.18 -8.99 -16.32
C ARG A 210 -14.44 -8.77 -15.02
N VAL A 211 -14.39 -7.54 -14.51
CA VAL A 211 -13.78 -7.26 -13.21
C VAL A 211 -14.61 -7.87 -12.07
N LEU A 212 -13.96 -8.47 -11.07
CA LEU A 212 -14.60 -8.86 -9.81
C LEU A 212 -14.43 -7.74 -8.79
N ILE A 213 -15.54 -7.25 -8.23
CA ILE A 213 -15.54 -6.14 -7.29
C ILE A 213 -16.33 -6.53 -6.04
N LEU A 214 -15.68 -6.55 -4.88
CA LEU A 214 -16.36 -6.73 -3.60
C LEU A 214 -16.14 -5.51 -2.71
N ARG A 215 -17.23 -4.75 -2.52
CA ARG A 215 -17.33 -3.58 -1.64
C ARG A 215 -17.80 -3.99 -0.24
N LYS A 216 -17.72 -3.05 0.72
CA LYS A 216 -18.17 -3.27 2.09
C LYS A 216 -19.66 -3.60 2.15
N GLU A 217 -20.48 -2.90 1.38
CA GLU A 217 -21.93 -3.06 1.33
C GLU A 217 -22.27 -4.45 0.80
N ASN A 218 -21.54 -4.90 -0.23
CA ASN A 218 -21.69 -6.22 -0.82
C ASN A 218 -21.30 -7.33 0.19
N LEU A 219 -20.23 -7.12 0.96
CA LEU A 219 -19.82 -8.03 2.01
C LEU A 219 -20.88 -8.16 3.11
N GLU A 220 -21.42 -7.04 3.59
CA GLU A 220 -22.45 -7.02 4.64
C GLU A 220 -23.73 -7.70 4.16
N ALA A 221 -24.15 -7.44 2.93
CA ALA A 221 -25.29 -8.10 2.30
C ALA A 221 -25.08 -9.61 2.16
N LEU A 222 -23.93 -10.06 1.64
CA LEU A 222 -23.60 -11.49 1.54
C LEU A 222 -23.62 -12.18 2.91
N LYS A 223 -23.02 -11.56 3.94
CA LYS A 223 -23.04 -12.11 5.31
C LYS A 223 -24.43 -12.12 5.94
N GLY A 224 -25.29 -11.18 5.55
CA GLY A 224 -26.69 -11.07 5.99
C GLY A 224 -27.66 -11.97 5.23
N GLY A 225 -27.23 -12.69 4.19
CA GLY A 225 -28.11 -13.51 3.34
C GLY A 225 -28.98 -12.68 2.39
N HIS A 226 -28.54 -11.47 2.04
CA HIS A 226 -29.21 -10.61 1.06
C HIS A 226 -28.44 -10.64 -0.26
N TYR A 227 -29.00 -11.28 -1.27
CA TYR A 227 -28.35 -11.50 -2.56
C TYR A 227 -28.98 -10.60 -3.64
N SER A 228 -28.17 -9.71 -4.22
CA SER A 228 -28.60 -8.87 -5.35
C SER A 228 -28.29 -9.54 -6.68
N GLU A 229 -28.99 -9.13 -7.75
CA GLU A 229 -28.72 -9.60 -9.12
C GLU A 229 -27.25 -9.37 -9.51
N GLU A 230 -26.64 -8.24 -9.15
CA GLU A 230 -25.22 -7.97 -9.43
C GLU A 230 -24.27 -9.00 -8.79
N MET A 231 -24.58 -9.48 -7.57
CA MET A 231 -23.76 -10.48 -6.87
C MET A 231 -23.91 -11.88 -7.47
N ILE A 232 -25.14 -12.24 -7.85
CA ILE A 232 -25.45 -13.49 -8.56
C ILE A 232 -24.77 -13.47 -9.91
N ASP A 233 -24.94 -12.39 -10.67
CA ASP A 233 -24.30 -12.18 -11.95
C ASP A 233 -22.81 -12.35 -11.78
N SER A 234 -22.19 -11.69 -10.80
CA SER A 234 -20.76 -11.76 -10.46
C SER A 234 -20.26 -13.15 -10.09
N GLY A 235 -21.16 -14.09 -9.77
CA GLY A 235 -20.86 -15.44 -9.35
C GLY A 235 -20.43 -15.54 -7.89
N PHE A 236 -20.78 -14.55 -7.05
CA PHE A 236 -20.46 -14.58 -5.62
C PHE A 236 -21.46 -15.43 -4.84
N CYS A 237 -22.73 -15.42 -5.24
CA CYS A 237 -23.79 -16.22 -4.62
C CYS A 237 -24.72 -16.80 -5.70
N THR A 238 -25.50 -17.79 -5.31
CA THR A 238 -26.73 -18.18 -6.00
C THR A 238 -27.91 -17.44 -5.34
N GLU A 239 -29.14 -17.76 -5.73
CA GLU A 239 -30.34 -17.26 -5.04
C GLU A 239 -30.44 -17.76 -3.58
N GLU A 240 -29.71 -18.82 -3.22
CA GLU A 240 -29.86 -19.51 -1.92
C GLU A 240 -28.60 -19.46 -1.06
N GLU A 241 -27.40 -19.49 -1.65
CA GLU A 241 -26.15 -19.64 -0.91
C GLU A 241 -24.97 -18.87 -1.50
N ILE A 242 -23.92 -18.68 -0.69
CA ILE A 242 -22.66 -18.09 -1.12
C ILE A 242 -21.84 -19.18 -1.82
N THR A 243 -21.31 -18.87 -3.00
CA THR A 243 -20.46 -19.80 -3.76
C THR A 243 -19.04 -19.88 -3.17
N GLU A 244 -18.24 -20.86 -3.62
CA GLU A 244 -16.82 -20.94 -3.26
C GLU A 244 -16.01 -19.68 -3.69
N LEU A 245 -16.37 -19.10 -4.85
CA LEU A 245 -15.81 -17.83 -5.30
C LEU A 245 -16.18 -16.70 -4.34
N GLY A 246 -17.46 -16.62 -3.95
CA GLY A 246 -17.95 -15.65 -2.97
C GLY A 246 -17.22 -15.76 -1.63
N HIS A 247 -17.06 -16.99 -1.11
CA HIS A 247 -16.28 -17.23 0.11
C HIS A 247 -14.83 -16.79 -0.02
N SER A 248 -14.18 -17.05 -1.16
CA SER A 248 -12.81 -16.62 -1.40
C SER A 248 -12.68 -15.09 -1.49
N MET A 249 -13.65 -14.41 -2.10
CA MET A 249 -13.72 -12.94 -2.14
C MET A 249 -13.92 -12.34 -0.74
N ILE A 250 -14.85 -12.91 0.04
CA ILE A 250 -15.09 -12.52 1.44
C ILE A 250 -13.82 -12.71 2.29
N ASN A 251 -13.14 -13.85 2.14
CA ASN A 251 -11.89 -14.13 2.85
C ASN A 251 -10.79 -13.17 2.46
N THR A 252 -10.65 -12.87 1.16
CA THR A 252 -9.71 -11.87 0.66
C THR A 252 -9.96 -10.52 1.33
N TYR A 253 -11.21 -10.04 1.32
CA TYR A 253 -11.60 -8.79 1.97
C TYR A 253 -11.25 -8.80 3.46
N ASN A 254 -11.66 -9.84 4.19
CA ASN A 254 -11.37 -9.94 5.63
C ASN A 254 -9.86 -9.96 5.92
N GLU A 255 -9.04 -10.65 5.12
CA GLU A 255 -7.57 -10.69 5.29
C GLU A 255 -6.90 -9.34 4.98
N ILE A 256 -7.42 -8.57 4.03
CA ILE A 256 -6.92 -7.21 3.73
C ILE A 256 -7.07 -6.28 4.94
N GLY A 257 -8.17 -6.44 5.70
CA GLY A 257 -8.45 -5.64 6.90
C GLY A 257 -7.83 -6.14 8.19
N LYS A 258 -7.18 -7.30 8.19
CA LYS A 258 -6.51 -7.79 9.41
C LYS A 258 -5.25 -6.97 9.64
N GLU A 259 -5.18 -6.35 10.81
CA GLU A 259 -3.92 -5.87 11.34
C GLU A 259 -2.97 -7.08 11.50
N CYS A 260 -1.87 -7.08 10.76
CA CYS A 260 -0.87 -8.13 10.89
C CYS A 260 -0.31 -8.11 12.31
N LYS A 261 -0.32 -9.27 12.99
CA LYS A 261 0.28 -9.42 14.33
C LYS A 261 1.67 -8.81 14.32
N GLU A 262 1.84 -7.75 15.11
CA GLU A 262 3.09 -7.03 15.24
C GLU A 262 4.12 -7.95 15.88
N ILE A 263 5.20 -8.23 15.16
CA ILE A 263 6.43 -8.64 15.81
C ILE A 263 7.08 -7.32 16.19
N THR A 264 7.10 -7.01 17.48
CA THR A 264 7.79 -5.83 18.00
C THR A 264 9.23 -5.89 17.48
N PRO A 265 9.73 -4.89 16.76
CA PRO A 265 11.14 -4.86 16.42
C PRO A 265 11.92 -4.91 17.74
N ILE A 266 13.02 -5.67 17.75
CA ILE A 266 13.95 -5.67 18.88
C ILE A 266 14.29 -4.21 19.17
N TYR A 267 13.99 -3.75 20.38
CA TYR A 267 14.29 -2.39 20.80
C TYR A 267 15.82 -2.28 20.91
N ILE A 268 16.43 -1.54 20.00
CA ILE A 268 17.86 -1.25 20.00
C ILE A 268 18.01 0.26 20.20
N LEU A 269 18.66 0.67 21.27
CA LEU A 269 18.95 2.07 21.59
C LEU A 269 19.88 2.68 20.51
N GLU A 270 19.82 3.99 20.28
CA GLU A 270 20.74 4.68 19.35
C GLU A 270 22.22 4.40 19.68
N GLU A 271 22.55 4.32 20.97
CA GLU A 271 23.89 3.96 21.43
C GLU A 271 24.29 2.55 21.00
N GLU A 272 23.35 1.59 21.05
CA GLU A 272 23.56 0.22 20.60
C GLU A 272 23.69 0.15 19.07
N ILE A 273 22.92 0.96 18.32
CA ILE A 273 23.09 1.09 16.86
C ILE A 273 24.50 1.64 16.54
N LYS A 274 24.97 2.66 17.27
CA LYS A 274 26.34 3.20 17.10
C LYS A 274 27.40 2.14 17.40
N VAL A 275 27.20 1.33 18.44
CA VAL A 275 28.09 0.22 18.78
C VAL A 275 28.10 -0.82 17.66
N LEU A 276 26.94 -1.23 17.15
CA LEU A 276 26.83 -2.21 16.06
C LEU A 276 27.50 -1.71 14.77
N LYS A 277 27.26 -0.45 14.37
CA LYS A 277 27.95 0.18 13.23
C LYS A 277 29.47 0.23 13.44
N THR A 278 29.90 0.52 14.66
CA THR A 278 31.33 0.52 15.00
C THR A 278 31.93 -0.87 14.90
N ILE A 279 31.22 -1.90 15.35
CA ILE A 279 31.63 -3.31 15.21
C ILE A 279 31.75 -3.69 13.73
N GLU A 280 30.82 -3.25 12.88
CA GLU A 280 30.81 -3.53 11.45
C GLU A 280 32.00 -2.88 10.72
N ILE A 281 32.26 -1.59 10.96
CA ILE A 281 33.44 -0.88 10.44
C ILE A 281 34.75 -1.55 10.88
N ILE A 282 34.78 -2.05 12.13
CA ILE A 282 35.92 -2.81 12.64
C ILE A 282 36.04 -4.13 11.89
N LYS A 283 34.95 -4.86 11.71
CA LYS A 283 34.93 -6.16 11.03
C LYS A 283 35.44 -6.05 9.59
N GLU A 284 35.01 -5.03 8.84
CA GLU A 284 35.53 -4.74 7.49
C GLU A 284 37.03 -4.43 7.52
N LYS A 285 37.52 -3.67 8.50
CA LYS A 285 38.96 -3.36 8.61
C LYS A 285 39.83 -4.56 8.98
N TYR A 286 39.27 -5.55 9.66
CA TYR A 286 39.99 -6.75 10.10
C TYR A 286 39.55 -8.02 9.34
N GLU A 287 38.91 -7.87 8.18
CA GLU A 287 38.47 -9.00 7.33
C GLU A 287 39.61 -9.99 7.01
N THR A 288 40.84 -9.48 6.89
CA THR A 288 42.04 -10.28 6.62
C THR A 288 42.75 -10.80 7.88
N ASN A 289 42.26 -10.53 9.08
CA ASN A 289 42.91 -10.95 10.33
C ASN A 289 41.88 -11.31 11.43
N PRO A 290 41.26 -12.51 11.35
CA PRO A 290 40.07 -12.87 12.12
C PRO A 290 40.27 -13.10 13.63
N GLU A 291 41.51 -13.09 14.15
CA GLU A 291 41.80 -13.34 15.57
C GLU A 291 41.76 -12.08 16.46
N ILE A 292 41.66 -10.88 15.88
CA ILE A 292 41.67 -9.64 16.66
C ILE A 292 40.23 -9.13 16.82
N LEU A 293 39.56 -9.57 17.88
CA LEU A 293 38.37 -8.89 18.36
C LEU A 293 38.79 -7.62 19.13
N PRO A 294 38.23 -6.43 18.83
CA PRO A 294 38.55 -5.20 19.54
C PRO A 294 38.13 -5.30 21.01
N THR A 295 38.92 -4.71 21.89
CA THR A 295 38.56 -4.63 23.32
C THR A 295 37.54 -3.52 23.57
N TYR A 296 36.74 -3.65 24.64
CA TYR A 296 35.79 -2.60 25.06
C TYR A 296 36.42 -1.21 25.20
N LYS A 297 37.72 -1.12 25.55
CA LYS A 297 38.47 0.14 25.62
C LYS A 297 38.67 0.81 24.26
N GLU A 298 38.79 0.04 23.19
CA GLU A 298 38.99 0.56 21.84
C GLU A 298 37.69 1.02 21.21
N ILE A 299 36.60 0.30 21.47
CA ILE A 299 35.23 0.71 21.08
C ILE A 299 34.91 2.07 21.72
N LYS A 300 35.18 2.23 23.02
CA LYS A 300 34.88 3.44 23.80
C LYS A 300 35.70 4.68 23.41
N LYS A 301 36.81 4.52 22.68
CA LYS A 301 37.63 5.65 22.18
C LYS A 301 37.09 6.24 20.88
N ARG A 302 36.15 5.56 20.22
CA ARG A 302 35.69 5.89 18.86
C ARG A 302 34.18 6.13 18.75
N SER A 303 33.41 5.78 19.78
CA SER A 303 32.04 6.24 20.06
C SER A 303 32.04 7.63 20.68
#